data_AF-A0A537W0H8-F1
#
_entry.id   AF-A0A537W0H8-F1
#
_cell.length_a   1.000
_cell.length_b   1.000
_cell.length_c   1.000
_cell.angle_alpha   90.00
_cell.angle_beta   90.00
_cell.angle_gamma   90.00
#
_symmetry.space_group_name_H-M   'P 1'
#
loop_
_entity.id
_entity.type
_entity.pdbx_description
1 polymer ?
#
loop_
_entity_poly.entity_id
_entity_poly.type
_entity_poly.pdbx_seq_one_letter_code
_entity_poly.pdbx_strand_id
1 'polypeptide(L)'
;MVRVGVARFNSPADAEHVRDWMHREDLQQPCYSQCSFAPAAVNLSGVPGARFVVQTGHVPPPPGAPAGAHVLGPANYLAEFTVGPYLYWAVLQGNAGAQSAFESGLKLYYAHAKQAA
;
A
#
# COMPACT_ATOMS: atom_id res chain seq x y z
N MET A 1 3.38 -9.21 -8.53
CA MET A 1 2.87 -10.29 -7.65
C MET A 1 2.03 -9.66 -6.56
N VAL A 2 0.89 -10.26 -6.19
CA VAL A 2 0.03 -9.78 -5.10
C VAL A 2 0.18 -10.70 -3.89
N ARG A 3 0.31 -10.12 -2.70
CA ARG A 3 0.22 -10.84 -1.41
C ARG A 3 -0.88 -10.17 -0.59
N VAL A 4 -1.71 -10.97 0.05
CA VAL A 4 -2.70 -10.49 1.03
C VAL A 4 -2.51 -11.26 2.31
N GLY A 5 -2.88 -10.66 3.43
CA GLY A 5 -2.88 -11.35 4.72
C GLY A 5 -3.88 -10.75 5.68
N VAL A 6 -4.10 -11.51 6.75
CA VAL A 6 -4.96 -11.16 7.88
C VAL A 6 -4.32 -11.67 9.16
N ALA A 7 -4.43 -10.88 10.22
CA ALA A 7 -4.04 -11.26 11.58
C ALA A 7 -5.18 -10.89 12.53
N ARG A 8 -5.45 -11.78 13.49
CA ARG A 8 -6.41 -11.54 14.56
C ARG A 8 -5.68 -11.13 15.83
N PHE A 9 -6.19 -10.10 16.48
CA PHE A 9 -5.71 -9.59 17.75
C PHE A 9 -6.76 -9.80 18.85
N ASN A 10 -6.38 -9.47 20.09
CA ASN A 10 -7.27 -9.61 21.24
C ASN A 10 -8.39 -8.57 21.23
N SER A 11 -8.13 -7.38 20.67
CA SER A 11 -9.09 -6.30 20.61
C SER A 11 -8.98 -5.49 19.29
N PRO A 12 -10.03 -4.73 18.93
CA PRO A 12 -9.93 -3.76 17.83
C PRO A 12 -8.82 -2.73 18.02
N ALA A 13 -8.60 -2.27 19.26
CA ALA A 13 -7.56 -1.30 19.58
C ALA A 13 -6.14 -1.86 19.31
N ASP A 14 -5.91 -3.14 19.61
CA ASP A 14 -4.63 -3.80 19.32
C ASP A 14 -4.39 -3.90 17.81
N ALA A 15 -5.42 -4.25 17.04
CA ALA A 15 -5.34 -4.31 15.58
C ALA A 15 -5.00 -2.94 14.97
N GLU A 16 -5.64 -1.87 15.46
CA GLU A 16 -5.35 -0.49 15.03
C GLU A 16 -3.93 -0.05 15.43
N HIS A 17 -3.50 -0.40 16.65
CA HIS A 17 -2.16 -0.09 17.13
C HIS A 17 -1.08 -0.73 16.24
N VAL A 18 -1.23 -2.01 15.92
CA VAL A 18 -0.29 -2.73 15.06
C VAL A 18 -0.37 -2.25 13.60
N ARG A 19 -1.56 -1.92 13.08
CA ARG A 19 -1.71 -1.26 11.77
C ARG A 19 -0.87 0.00 11.70
N ASP A 20 -1.02 0.89 12.67
CA ASP A 20 -0.35 2.19 12.67
C ASP A 20 1.16 2.05 12.92
N TRP A 21 1.59 1.05 13.70
CA TRP A 21 3.01 0.69 13.79
C TRP A 21 3.56 0.22 12.43
N MET A 22 2.91 -0.76 11.80
CA MET A 22 3.35 -1.31 10.51
C MET A 22 3.45 -0.22 9.44
N HIS A 23 2.43 0.65 9.35
CA HIS A 23 2.45 1.78 8.42
C HIS A 23 3.61 2.75 8.67
N ARG A 24 3.96 3.02 9.94
CA ARG A 24 5.13 3.86 10.26
C ARG A 24 6.43 3.19 9.86
N GLU A 25 6.54 1.87 9.98
CA GLU A 25 7.73 1.13 9.54
C GLU A 25 7.85 1.12 8.01
N ASP A 26 6.73 0.96 7.29
CA ASP A 26 6.68 0.98 5.83
C ASP A 26 7.13 2.33 5.24
N LEU A 27 6.78 3.43 5.92
CA LEU A 27 7.25 4.79 5.59
C LEU A 27 8.75 5.00 5.86
N GLN A 28 9.38 4.15 6.68
CA GLN A 28 10.79 4.26 7.03
C GLN A 28 11.70 3.35 6.20
N GLN A 29 11.15 2.36 5.49
CA GLN A 29 11.95 1.37 4.78
C GLN A 29 12.90 2.03 3.77
N PRO A 30 14.23 1.94 3.97
CA PRO A 30 15.21 2.48 3.05
C PRO A 30 15.34 1.60 1.80
N CYS A 31 15.74 2.24 0.71
CA CYS A 31 16.10 1.60 -0.55
C CYS A 31 17.31 0.64 -0.39
N TYR A 32 17.10 -0.66 -0.21
CA TYR A 32 18.19 -1.65 -0.22
C TYR A 32 18.34 -2.34 -1.57
N SER A 33 19.51 -2.13 -2.21
CA SER A 33 20.06 -2.80 -3.41
C SER A 33 19.32 -2.64 -4.75
N GLN A 34 18.04 -2.99 -4.86
CA GLN A 34 17.29 -3.00 -6.14
C GLN A 34 16.10 -2.03 -6.16
N CYS A 35 15.89 -1.32 -5.05
CA CYS A 35 14.73 -0.48 -4.84
C CYS A 35 15.14 0.98 -4.94
N SER A 36 14.75 1.68 -6.01
CA SER A 36 14.88 3.15 -6.06
C SER A 36 13.73 3.85 -5.32
N PHE A 37 12.99 3.15 -4.46
CA PHE A 37 11.65 3.53 -4.01
C PHE A 37 11.64 4.34 -2.72
N ALA A 38 11.36 5.63 -2.79
CA ALA A 38 11.03 6.43 -1.62
C ALA A 38 9.53 6.21 -1.28
N PRO A 39 9.17 5.79 -0.06
CA PRO A 39 7.78 5.66 0.35
C PRO A 39 7.12 7.03 0.50
N ALA A 40 5.88 7.14 0.03
CA ALA A 40 5.02 8.29 0.28
C ALA A 40 3.63 7.81 0.73
N ALA A 41 3.09 8.48 1.75
CA ALA A 41 1.72 8.27 2.16
C ALA A 41 0.77 8.85 1.11
N VAL A 42 -0.29 8.11 0.79
CA VAL A 42 -1.36 8.59 -0.09
C VAL A 42 -2.73 8.24 0.48
N ASN A 43 -3.78 8.91 -0.01
CA ASN A 43 -5.13 8.71 0.49
C ASN A 43 -5.85 7.60 -0.27
N LEU A 44 -6.36 6.59 0.44
CA LEU A 44 -7.27 5.59 -0.12
C LEU A 44 -8.73 5.95 0.20
N SER A 45 -9.47 6.36 -0.81
CA SER A 45 -10.91 6.62 -0.67
C SER A 45 -11.72 5.32 -0.53
N GLY A 46 -12.80 5.35 0.27
CA GLY A 46 -13.77 4.25 0.35
C GLY A 46 -13.41 3.08 1.28
N VAL A 47 -12.26 3.13 1.96
CA VAL A 47 -11.89 2.18 3.02
C VAL A 47 -11.56 2.98 4.29
N PRO A 48 -12.53 3.16 5.21
CA PRO A 48 -12.32 3.96 6.43
C PRO A 48 -11.15 3.45 7.26
N GLY A 49 -10.27 4.36 7.69
CA GLY A 49 -9.11 4.02 8.53
C GLY A 49 -8.03 3.22 7.79
N ALA A 50 -8.09 3.13 6.46
CA ALA A 50 -7.02 2.55 5.68
C ALA A 50 -5.75 3.40 5.75
N ARG A 51 -4.63 2.70 5.76
CA ARG A 51 -3.29 3.23 5.58
C ARG A 51 -2.78 2.72 4.24
N PHE A 52 -2.12 3.60 3.49
CA PHE A 52 -1.68 3.29 2.14
C PHE A 52 -0.37 4.00 1.84
N VAL A 53 0.63 3.22 1.43
CA VAL A 53 1.96 3.67 1.02
C VAL A 53 2.18 3.26 -0.42
N VAL A 54 2.70 4.20 -1.21
CA VAL A 54 3.27 3.89 -2.51
C VAL A 54 4.77 4.08 -2.42
N GLN A 55 5.50 3.07 -2.86
CA GLN A 55 6.94 3.06 -3.01
C GLN A 55 7.23 3.14 -4.52
N THR A 56 7.57 4.31 -5.05
CA THR A 56 7.85 4.53 -6.49
C THR A 56 9.30 4.86 -6.76
N GLY A 57 9.84 4.34 -7.87
CA GLY A 57 11.25 4.50 -8.17
C GLY A 57 11.56 5.96 -8.44
N HIS A 58 12.61 6.50 -7.84
CA HIS A 58 13.18 7.77 -8.25
C HIS A 58 13.98 7.56 -9.54
N VAL A 59 13.28 7.25 -10.63
CA VAL A 59 13.89 7.12 -11.95
C VAL A 59 13.71 8.46 -12.66
N PRO A 60 14.78 9.27 -12.80
CA PRO A 60 14.71 10.46 -13.61
C PRO A 60 14.34 10.08 -15.06
N PRO A 61 13.58 10.92 -15.79
CA PRO A 61 13.30 10.69 -17.20
C PRO A 61 14.60 10.53 -17.98
N PRO A 62 14.65 9.67 -19.02
CA PRO A 62 15.83 9.56 -19.86
C PRO A 62 16.16 10.92 -20.54
N PRO A 63 17.45 11.21 -20.82
CA PRO A 63 17.84 12.44 -21.49
C PRO A 63 17.10 12.63 -22.81
N GLY A 64 16.52 13.81 -23.03
CA GLY A 64 15.73 14.12 -24.23
C GLY A 64 14.26 13.72 -24.18
N ALA A 65 13.79 13.16 -23.06
CA ALA A 65 12.36 12.95 -22.86
C ALA A 65 11.59 14.29 -22.84
N PRO A 66 10.35 14.34 -23.39
CA PRO A 66 9.51 15.53 -23.31
C PRO A 66 9.32 16.02 -21.88
N ALA A 67 9.17 17.33 -21.68
CA ALA A 67 8.79 17.89 -20.39
C ALA A 67 7.46 17.26 -19.93
N GLY A 68 7.45 16.66 -18.74
CA GLY A 68 6.29 15.92 -18.22
C GLY A 68 6.23 14.45 -18.64
N ALA A 69 7.25 13.90 -19.29
CA ALA A 69 7.32 12.47 -19.58
C ALA A 69 7.33 11.65 -18.28
N HIS A 70 6.30 10.84 -18.09
CA HIS A 70 6.20 9.90 -16.99
C HIS A 70 6.89 8.59 -17.37
N VAL A 71 7.99 8.27 -16.70
CA VAL A 71 8.53 6.91 -16.75
C VAL A 71 7.66 6.06 -15.84
N LEU A 72 6.99 5.04 -16.41
CA LEU A 72 6.31 4.02 -15.61
C LEU A 72 7.36 3.14 -14.94
N GLY A 73 7.93 3.67 -13.85
CA GLY A 73 8.86 2.95 -13.02
C GLY A 73 8.17 1.83 -12.25
N PRO A 74 8.96 0.89 -11.70
CA PRO A 74 8.44 -0.04 -10.73
C PRO A 74 7.77 0.70 -9.55
N ALA A 75 6.75 0.07 -8.99
CA ALA A 75 6.03 0.57 -7.82
C ALA A 75 5.64 -0.59 -6.91
N ASN A 76 5.84 -0.42 -5.60
CA ASN A 76 5.20 -1.27 -4.60
C ASN A 76 4.07 -0.51 -3.93
N TYR A 77 2.97 -1.19 -3.72
CA TYR A 77 1.77 -0.67 -3.09
C TYR A 77 1.53 -1.48 -1.83
N LEU A 78 1.48 -0.83 -0.68
CA LEU A 78 1.27 -1.45 0.62
C LEU A 78 0.07 -0.78 1.27
N ALA A 79 -0.95 -1.56 1.60
CA ALA A 79 -2.14 -1.04 2.25
C ALA A 79 -2.56 -1.90 3.42
N GLU A 80 -3.08 -1.23 4.44
CA GLU A 80 -3.47 -1.81 5.71
C GLU A 80 -4.83 -1.26 6.14
N PHE A 81 -5.72 -2.10 6.65
CA PHE A 81 -6.99 -1.65 7.26
C PHE A 81 -7.45 -2.62 8.34
N THR A 82 -8.37 -2.18 9.19
CA THR A 82 -8.91 -2.99 10.28
C THR A 82 -10.41 -3.21 10.13
N VAL A 83 -10.89 -4.37 10.59
CA VAL A 83 -12.32 -4.66 10.79
C VAL A 83 -12.45 -5.42 12.11
N GLY A 84 -13.01 -4.77 13.14
CA GLY A 84 -13.05 -5.35 14.48
C GLY A 84 -11.63 -5.69 14.97
N PRO A 85 -11.39 -6.88 15.56
CA PRO A 85 -10.08 -7.28 16.07
C PRO A 85 -9.11 -7.79 14.97
N TYR A 86 -9.42 -7.58 13.69
CA TYR A 86 -8.61 -8.08 12.59
C TYR A 86 -7.88 -6.94 11.87
N LEU A 87 -6.59 -7.15 11.62
CA LEU A 87 -5.76 -6.38 10.70
C LEU A 87 -5.69 -7.11 9.37
N TYR A 88 -6.01 -6.41 8.29
CA TYR A 88 -5.87 -6.88 6.92
C TYR A 88 -4.79 -6.06 6.22
N TRP A 89 -3.99 -6.71 5.38
CA TRP A 89 -3.01 -6.02 4.54
C TRP A 89 -2.96 -6.60 3.14
N ALA A 90 -2.54 -5.78 2.19
CA ALA A 90 -2.24 -6.19 0.84
C ALA A 90 -0.95 -5.52 0.36
N VAL A 91 -0.17 -6.28 -0.40
CA VAL A 91 1.04 -5.82 -1.08
C VAL A 91 0.94 -6.15 -2.56
N LEU A 92 1.16 -5.17 -3.42
CA LEU A 92 1.36 -5.38 -4.85
C LEU A 92 2.71 -4.84 -5.27
N GLN A 93 3.52 -5.70 -5.88
CA GLN A 93 4.72 -5.29 -6.62
C GLN A 93 4.37 -5.23 -8.11
N GLY A 94 4.49 -4.04 -8.71
CA GLY A 94 4.06 -3.74 -10.07
C GLY A 94 4.75 -2.48 -10.64
N ASN A 95 4.00 -1.69 -11.40
CA ASN A 95 4.44 -0.40 -11.96
C ASN A 95 3.42 0.69 -11.60
N ALA A 96 3.79 1.96 -11.80
CA ALA A 96 2.97 3.12 -11.45
C ALA A 96 1.54 3.10 -12.05
N GLY A 97 1.32 2.44 -13.19
CA GLY A 97 0.01 2.29 -13.82
C GLY A 97 -0.94 1.30 -13.12
N ALA A 98 -0.45 0.52 -12.15
CA ALA A 98 -1.25 -0.49 -11.46
C ALA A 98 -2.02 0.07 -10.24
N GLN A 99 -1.81 1.34 -9.87
CA GLN A 99 -2.39 1.94 -8.67
C GLN A 99 -3.92 1.83 -8.63
N SER A 100 -4.62 2.28 -9.68
CA SER A 100 -6.09 2.27 -9.68
C SER A 100 -6.68 0.86 -9.58
N ALA A 101 -6.01 -0.14 -10.19
CA ALA A 101 -6.41 -1.53 -10.08
C ALA A 101 -6.19 -2.07 -8.65
N PHE A 102 -5.08 -1.70 -8.00
CA PHE A 102 -4.81 -2.06 -6.62
C PHE A 102 -5.81 -1.45 -5.64
N GLU A 103 -6.10 -0.15 -5.78
CA GLU A 103 -7.11 0.54 -4.96
C GLU A 103 -8.51 -0.07 -5.14
N SER A 104 -8.87 -0.46 -6.36
CA SER A 104 -10.14 -1.14 -6.64
C SER A 104 -10.19 -2.53 -5.98
N GLY A 105 -9.09 -3.29 -6.05
CA GLY A 105 -8.96 -4.57 -5.37
C GLY A 105 -9.05 -4.45 -3.84
N LEU A 106 -8.46 -3.41 -3.25
CA LEU A 106 -8.56 -3.13 -1.82
C LEU A 106 -9.99 -2.83 -1.37
N LYS A 107 -10.75 -2.06 -2.16
CA LYS A 107 -12.16 -1.81 -1.87
C LYS A 107 -12.98 -3.11 -1.84
N LEU A 108 -12.70 -4.03 -2.78
CA LEU A 108 -13.32 -5.35 -2.79
C LEU A 108 -12.88 -6.20 -1.59
N TYR A 109 -11.59 -6.16 -1.22
CA TYR A 109 -11.08 -6.90 -0.08
C TYR A 109 -11.71 -6.42 1.24
N TYR A 110 -11.81 -5.10 1.42
CA TYR A 110 -12.52 -4.50 2.56
C TYR A 110 -14.01 -4.90 2.61
N ALA A 111 -14.70 -4.84 1.47
CA ALA A 111 -16.10 -5.25 1.40
C ALA A 111 -16.28 -6.73 1.80
N HIS A 112 -15.38 -7.60 1.35
CA HIS A 112 -15.39 -9.01 1.74
C HIS A 112 -15.08 -9.21 3.23
N ALA A 113 -14.05 -8.55 3.76
CA ALA A 113 -13.69 -8.60 5.18
C ALA A 113 -14.85 -8.18 6.10
N LYS A 114 -15.62 -7.17 5.70
CA LYS A 114 -16.81 -6.74 6.42
C LYS A 114 -17.95 -7.75 6.44
N GLN A 115 -18.11 -8.56 5.39
CA GLN A 115 -19.16 -9.59 5.34
C GLN A 115 -18.81 -10.79 6.20
N ALA A 116 -17.52 -11.02 6.44
CA ALA A 116 -17.03 -12.16 7.22
C ALA A 116 -16.83 -11.86 8.72
N ALA A 117 -17.03 -10.61 9.14
CA ALA A 117 -16.77 -10.11 10.49
C ALA A 117 -18.03 -10.11 11.37
#